data_AF-A0A2K9A6C1-F1
#
_entry.id   AF-A0A2K9A6C1-F1
#
_cell.length_a   1.000
_cell.length_b   1.000
_cell.length_c   1.000
_cell.angle_alpha   90.00
_cell.angle_beta   90.00
_cell.angle_gamma   90.00
#
_symmetry.space_group_name_H-M   'P 1'
#
loop_
_entity.id
_entity.type
_entity.pdbx_description
1 polymer ?
#
loop_
_entity_poly.entity_id
_entity_poly.type
_entity_poly.pdbx_seq_one_letter_code
_entity_poly.pdbx_strand_id
1 'polypeptide(L)'
;MIQRSFQDEKPTLFVVSTPIGNLKDITYRAVEVLNQVDLILCEDTRTSKTLLNTYDIHKPLISFHDHNKADKSSDIISYLEDGKNLAIISDAGTPGINDPGYELISEVIEKGFYVVSIPGASAILAALVVSGCLIQPFTFIGFLPRKQSHKKEVIESYFTRTETLVIYESPLRVKKTLEDLYQVLGDRKLVLARELTKMFETITRTTLKASLSLDIDTRGEYVLIVDGSKESYDDSLSIKDHVLQVLKEGYEEKEAMKLVAKKRRITKSDVYKAYKING
;
A
#
# COMPACT_ATOMS: atom_id res chain seq x y z
N MET A 1 -2.06 25.81 10.66
CA MET A 1 -3.51 26.03 10.83
C MET A 1 -4.03 25.04 11.86
N ILE A 2 -4.86 25.46 12.82
CA ILE A 2 -5.61 24.53 13.68
C ILE A 2 -6.94 24.28 12.99
N GLN A 3 -7.27 23.02 12.70
CA GLN A 3 -8.54 22.62 12.09
C GLN A 3 -9.48 22.08 13.16
N ARG A 4 -10.65 22.72 13.32
CA ARG A 4 -11.75 22.22 14.16
C ARG A 4 -12.93 21.85 13.26
N SER A 5 -12.77 20.73 12.55
CA SER A 5 -13.58 20.30 11.41
C SER A 5 -15.11 20.39 11.57
N PHE A 6 -15.62 20.34 12.80
CA PHE A 6 -17.06 20.30 13.09
C PHE A 6 -17.50 21.40 14.06
N GLN A 7 -16.66 22.41 14.30
CA GLN A 7 -16.95 23.56 15.17
C GLN A 7 -16.87 24.87 14.40
N ASP A 8 -15.94 24.97 13.44
CA ASP A 8 -15.77 26.15 12.62
C ASP A 8 -16.54 25.95 11.29
N GLU A 9 -17.37 26.92 10.89
CA GLU A 9 -18.02 26.91 9.57
C GLU A 9 -16.99 27.31 8.51
N LYS A 10 -16.39 26.31 7.86
CA LYS A 10 -15.38 26.50 6.82
C LYS A 10 -15.60 25.57 5.63
N PRO A 11 -15.40 26.06 4.38
CA PRO A 11 -15.43 25.20 3.20
C PRO A 11 -14.46 24.02 3.33
N THR A 12 -14.97 22.83 3.05
CA THR A 12 -14.30 21.58 3.37
C THR A 12 -14.28 20.63 2.17
N LEU A 13 -13.12 20.01 1.93
CA LEU A 13 -12.99 18.82 1.10
C LEU A 13 -13.09 17.56 1.98
N PHE A 14 -14.14 16.77 1.77
CA PHE A 14 -14.33 15.49 2.43
C PHE A 14 -13.66 14.37 1.63
N VAL A 15 -12.73 13.65 2.24
CA VAL A 15 -12.09 12.46 1.66
C VAL A 15 -12.89 11.24 2.08
N VAL A 16 -13.74 10.73 1.20
CA VAL A 16 -14.75 9.71 1.53
C VAL A 16 -14.34 8.35 1.02
N SER A 17 -14.14 7.40 1.94
CA SER A 17 -13.83 6.02 1.56
C SER A 17 -15.06 5.30 1.01
N THR A 18 -14.90 4.61 -0.13
CA THR A 18 -15.93 3.82 -0.80
C THR A 18 -15.70 2.31 -0.56
N PRO A 19 -16.72 1.46 -0.81
CA PRO A 19 -16.54 0.00 -0.77
C PRO A 19 -15.39 -0.53 -1.64
N ILE A 20 -14.80 -1.67 -1.25
CA ILE A 20 -13.74 -2.35 -2.02
C ILE A 20 -14.23 -3.58 -2.80
N GLY A 21 -15.54 -3.79 -2.87
CA GLY A 21 -16.14 -4.93 -3.57
C GLY A 21 -17.57 -5.25 -3.14
N ASN A 22 -17.88 -5.07 -1.86
CA ASN A 22 -19.23 -5.24 -1.33
C ASN A 22 -19.87 -3.90 -0.97
N LEU A 23 -20.95 -3.54 -1.66
CA LEU A 23 -21.69 -2.29 -1.45
C LEU A 23 -22.05 -2.08 0.04
N LYS A 24 -22.31 -3.14 0.80
CA LYS A 24 -22.65 -3.02 2.23
C LYS A 24 -21.52 -2.50 3.11
N ASP A 25 -20.30 -2.38 2.61
CA ASP A 25 -19.15 -1.87 3.37
C ASP A 25 -19.07 -0.33 3.38
N ILE A 26 -19.99 0.37 2.71
CA ILE A 26 -20.11 1.82 2.86
C ILE A 26 -20.55 2.17 4.28
N THR A 27 -20.03 3.27 4.83
CA THR A 27 -20.47 3.73 6.15
C THR A 27 -21.72 4.61 6.03
N TYR A 28 -22.58 4.60 7.05
CA TYR A 28 -23.71 5.53 7.13
C TYR A 28 -23.26 6.99 6.99
N ARG A 29 -22.13 7.35 7.62
CA ARG A 29 -21.56 8.69 7.55
C ARG A 29 -21.08 9.07 6.14
N ALA A 30 -20.56 8.12 5.36
CA ALA A 30 -20.21 8.36 3.97
C ALA A 30 -21.45 8.72 3.15
N VAL A 31 -22.54 7.96 3.29
CA VAL A 31 -23.82 8.25 2.59
C VAL A 31 -24.38 9.60 3.00
N GLU A 32 -24.34 9.95 4.29
CA GLU A 32 -24.78 11.24 4.80
C GLU A 32 -23.98 12.41 4.19
N VAL A 33 -22.64 12.35 4.29
CA VAL A 33 -21.76 13.41 3.77
C VAL A 33 -21.93 13.57 2.26
N LEU A 34 -21.97 12.48 1.50
CA LEU A 34 -22.16 12.53 0.05
C LEU A 34 -23.53 13.13 -0.34
N ASN A 35 -24.55 13.02 0.52
CA ASN A 35 -25.84 13.69 0.33
C ASN A 35 -25.84 15.17 0.72
N GLN A 36 -24.87 15.63 1.51
CA GLN A 36 -24.80 17.01 2.00
C GLN A 36 -23.88 17.90 1.15
N VAL A 37 -22.80 17.36 0.58
CA VAL A 37 -21.87 18.14 -0.26
C VAL A 37 -22.52 18.71 -1.52
N ASP A 38 -21.91 19.76 -2.07
CA ASP A 38 -22.36 20.44 -3.30
C ASP A 38 -21.91 19.71 -4.57
N LEU A 39 -20.78 18.99 -4.48
CA LEU A 39 -20.11 18.36 -5.62
C LEU A 39 -19.31 17.14 -5.16
N ILE A 40 -19.27 16.10 -6.00
CA ILE A 40 -18.44 14.91 -5.79
C ILE A 40 -17.39 14.80 -6.91
N LEU A 41 -16.13 14.67 -6.52
CA LEU A 41 -14.98 14.40 -7.36
C LEU A 41 -14.73 12.89 -7.40
N CYS A 42 -14.52 12.33 -8.58
CA CYS A 42 -14.31 10.89 -8.77
C CYS A 42 -13.39 10.61 -9.96
N GLU A 43 -12.78 9.43 -10.03
CA GLU A 43 -11.95 9.04 -11.17
C GLU A 43 -12.83 8.80 -12.42
N ASP A 44 -13.76 7.84 -12.32
CA ASP A 44 -14.75 7.55 -13.37
C ASP A 44 -16.18 7.87 -12.91
N THR A 45 -16.77 8.89 -13.54
CA THR A 45 -18.17 9.32 -13.30
C THR A 45 -19.20 8.22 -13.58
N ARG A 46 -18.94 7.27 -14.48
CA ARG A 46 -19.86 6.17 -14.82
C ARG A 46 -19.90 5.13 -13.70
N THR A 47 -18.72 4.71 -13.23
CA THR A 47 -18.57 3.78 -12.09
C THR A 47 -19.16 4.41 -10.84
N SER A 48 -18.75 5.65 -10.54
CA SER A 48 -19.22 6.39 -9.37
C SER A 48 -20.74 6.63 -9.40
N LYS A 49 -21.33 6.94 -10.56
CA LYS A 49 -22.79 7.09 -10.67
C LYS A 49 -23.53 5.80 -10.32
N THR A 50 -23.00 4.63 -10.69
CA THR A 50 -23.60 3.34 -10.33
C THR A 50 -23.57 3.11 -8.81
N LEU A 51 -22.42 3.42 -8.18
CA LEU A 51 -22.28 3.38 -6.71
C LEU A 51 -23.29 4.32 -6.04
N LEU A 52 -23.31 5.59 -6.44
CA LEU A 52 -24.14 6.63 -5.84
C LEU A 52 -25.64 6.35 -5.99
N ASN A 53 -26.07 5.85 -7.15
CA ASN A 53 -27.46 5.45 -7.39
C ASN A 53 -27.92 4.33 -6.43
N THR A 54 -27.02 3.44 -6.01
CA THR A 54 -27.35 2.37 -5.04
C THR A 54 -27.80 2.95 -3.69
N TYR A 55 -27.30 4.15 -3.33
CA TYR A 55 -27.64 4.83 -2.09
C TYR A 55 -28.53 6.06 -2.28
N ASP A 56 -29.16 6.18 -3.45
CA ASP A 56 -30.04 7.31 -3.79
C ASP A 56 -29.37 8.69 -3.69
N ILE A 57 -28.06 8.77 -4.01
CA ILE A 57 -27.29 10.02 -3.97
C ILE A 57 -27.30 10.69 -5.35
N HIS A 58 -27.91 11.87 -5.43
CA HIS A 58 -28.05 12.64 -6.69
C HIS A 58 -27.28 13.96 -6.64
N LYS A 59 -25.94 13.87 -6.65
CA LYS A 59 -25.06 15.05 -6.68
C LYS A 59 -24.37 15.25 -8.03
N PRO A 60 -24.01 16.48 -8.38
CA PRO A 60 -23.13 16.74 -9.52
C PRO A 60 -21.80 15.98 -9.35
N LEU A 61 -21.27 15.45 -10.46
CA LEU A 61 -20.01 14.73 -10.51
C LEU A 61 -19.01 15.46 -11.41
N ILE A 62 -17.75 15.55 -10.96
CA ILE A 62 -16.62 15.96 -11.80
C ILE A 62 -15.59 14.84 -11.81
N SER A 63 -15.09 14.51 -13.00
CA SER A 63 -13.98 13.57 -13.17
C SER A 63 -12.65 14.25 -12.77
N PHE A 64 -11.91 13.62 -11.87
CA PHE A 64 -10.61 14.06 -11.38
C PHE A 64 -9.66 12.85 -11.32
N HIS A 65 -8.66 12.84 -12.19
CA HIS A 65 -7.71 11.72 -12.35
C HIS A 65 -6.34 12.23 -12.83
N ASP A 66 -5.30 11.39 -12.79
CA ASP A 66 -3.90 11.76 -13.10
C ASP A 66 -3.71 12.63 -14.37
N HIS A 67 -4.46 12.38 -15.44
CA HIS A 67 -4.31 13.12 -16.70
C HIS A 67 -4.85 14.56 -16.69
N ASN A 68 -5.71 14.94 -15.74
CA ASN A 68 -6.39 16.26 -15.75
C ASN A 68 -6.19 17.07 -14.46
N LYS A 69 -5.32 16.60 -13.54
CA LYS A 69 -5.16 17.16 -12.21
C LYS A 69 -4.81 18.65 -12.22
N ALA A 70 -3.79 19.04 -12.98
CA ALA A 70 -3.29 20.42 -12.98
C ALA A 70 -4.38 21.42 -13.41
N ASP A 71 -5.11 21.08 -14.47
CA ASP A 71 -6.17 21.95 -15.00
C ASP A 71 -7.39 21.99 -14.07
N LYS A 72 -7.72 20.88 -13.41
CA LYS A 72 -8.92 20.76 -12.56
C LYS A 72 -8.72 21.20 -11.12
N SER A 73 -7.48 21.18 -10.61
CA SER A 73 -7.15 21.66 -9.27
C SER A 73 -7.62 23.10 -9.05
N SER A 74 -7.36 24.00 -10.01
CA SER A 74 -7.76 25.40 -9.93
C SER A 74 -9.28 25.57 -9.85
N ASP A 75 -10.03 24.83 -10.67
CA ASP A 75 -11.50 24.82 -10.63
C ASP A 75 -12.01 24.37 -9.24
N ILE A 76 -11.40 23.33 -8.66
CA ILE A 76 -11.77 22.76 -7.36
C ILE A 76 -11.52 23.76 -6.23
N ILE A 77 -10.36 24.42 -6.24
CA ILE A 77 -10.05 25.48 -5.28
C ILE A 77 -11.05 26.63 -5.38
N SER A 78 -11.42 27.05 -6.60
CA SER A 78 -12.42 28.10 -6.80
C SER A 78 -13.78 27.73 -6.20
N TYR A 79 -14.22 26.47 -6.28
CA TYR A 79 -15.46 26.06 -5.62
C TYR A 79 -15.39 26.16 -4.09
N LEU A 80 -14.24 25.85 -3.49
CA LEU A 80 -14.03 26.03 -2.04
C LEU A 80 -13.98 27.52 -1.66
N GLU A 81 -13.35 28.36 -2.48
CA GLU A 81 -13.35 29.82 -2.32
C GLU A 81 -14.76 30.42 -2.38
N ASP A 82 -15.63 29.86 -3.23
CA ASP A 82 -17.05 30.20 -3.32
C ASP A 82 -17.91 29.72 -2.13
N GLY A 83 -17.29 29.08 -1.13
CA GLY A 83 -17.97 28.62 0.07
C GLY A 83 -18.56 27.20 0.00
N LYS A 84 -18.31 26.46 -1.08
CA LYS A 84 -18.89 25.12 -1.28
C LYS A 84 -18.16 24.04 -0.50
N ASN A 85 -18.89 22.99 -0.17
CA ASN A 85 -18.35 21.76 0.39
C ASN A 85 -18.27 20.69 -0.69
N LEU A 86 -17.13 20.03 -0.81
CA LEU A 86 -16.86 19.05 -1.85
C LEU A 86 -16.51 17.70 -1.23
N ALA A 87 -16.79 16.60 -1.93
CA ALA A 87 -16.25 15.29 -1.59
C ALA A 87 -15.33 14.77 -2.69
N ILE A 88 -14.29 14.03 -2.32
CA ILE A 88 -13.52 13.18 -3.23
C ILE A 88 -13.73 11.72 -2.84
N ILE A 89 -14.02 10.89 -3.85
CA ILE A 89 -14.15 9.43 -3.74
C ILE A 89 -13.19 8.76 -4.73
N SER A 90 -12.77 7.54 -4.41
CA SER A 90 -12.08 6.63 -5.34
C SER A 90 -13.06 5.56 -5.81
N ASP A 91 -12.72 4.89 -6.92
CA ASP A 91 -13.51 3.76 -7.43
C ASP A 91 -13.62 2.63 -6.40
N ALA A 92 -12.59 2.46 -5.56
CA ALA A 92 -12.62 1.54 -4.42
C ALA A 92 -11.72 2.02 -3.27
N GLY A 93 -12.21 1.90 -2.04
CA GLY A 93 -11.41 2.13 -0.83
C GLY A 93 -11.22 3.61 -0.48
N THR A 94 -10.05 3.96 0.07
CA THR A 94 -9.78 5.31 0.57
C THR A 94 -9.04 6.15 -0.48
N PRO A 95 -9.57 7.31 -0.90
CA PRO A 95 -8.92 8.17 -1.89
C PRO A 95 -7.53 8.65 -1.44
N GLY A 96 -6.63 8.86 -2.41
CA GLY A 96 -5.27 9.36 -2.17
C GLY A 96 -4.25 8.29 -1.73
N ILE A 97 -4.64 7.02 -1.64
CA ILE A 97 -3.76 5.89 -1.33
C ILE A 97 -3.56 5.03 -2.58
N ASN A 98 -2.43 5.19 -3.27
CA ASN A 98 -2.17 4.65 -4.62
C ASN A 98 -3.16 5.10 -5.72
N ASP A 99 -3.99 6.08 -5.42
CA ASP A 99 -4.95 6.70 -6.33
C ASP A 99 -4.72 8.21 -6.42
N PRO A 100 -5.27 8.89 -7.44
CA PRO A 100 -5.33 10.36 -7.49
C PRO A 100 -5.91 10.96 -6.20
N GLY A 101 -5.41 12.13 -5.78
CA GLY A 101 -6.01 12.89 -4.69
C GLY A 101 -5.03 13.53 -3.71
N TYR A 102 -3.85 12.93 -3.49
CA TYR A 102 -2.86 13.47 -2.55
C TYR A 102 -2.43 14.91 -2.89
N GLU A 103 -2.17 15.19 -4.17
CA GLU A 103 -1.75 16.51 -4.64
C GLU A 103 -2.86 17.55 -4.40
N LEU A 104 -4.10 17.22 -4.73
CA LEU A 104 -5.26 18.08 -4.46
C LEU A 104 -5.45 18.32 -2.97
N ILE A 105 -5.39 17.26 -2.15
CA ILE A 105 -5.51 17.36 -0.69
C ILE A 105 -4.44 18.31 -0.13
N SER A 106 -3.20 18.19 -0.62
CA SER A 106 -2.09 19.06 -0.20
C SER A 106 -2.35 20.51 -0.58
N GLU A 107 -2.78 20.77 -1.81
CA GLU A 107 -3.11 22.12 -2.30
C GLU A 107 -4.27 22.75 -1.53
N VAL A 108 -5.33 21.99 -1.24
CA VAL A 108 -6.47 22.43 -0.42
C VAL A 108 -6.02 22.86 0.99
N ILE A 109 -5.12 22.09 1.60
CA ILE A 109 -4.53 22.42 2.91
C ILE A 109 -3.67 23.69 2.82
N GLU A 110 -2.85 23.83 1.78
CA GLU A 110 -2.00 25.00 1.55
C GLU A 110 -2.80 26.29 1.37
N LYS A 111 -3.94 26.21 0.68
CA LYS A 111 -4.91 27.31 0.54
C LYS A 111 -5.70 27.58 1.82
N GLY A 112 -5.52 26.74 2.83
CA GLY A 112 -6.10 26.92 4.15
C GLY A 112 -7.54 26.44 4.26
N PHE A 113 -8.04 25.64 3.33
CA PHE A 113 -9.33 24.98 3.49
C PHE A 113 -9.22 23.76 4.40
N TYR A 114 -10.36 23.24 4.85
CA TYR A 114 -10.37 22.04 5.67
C TYR A 114 -10.39 20.79 4.82
N VAL A 115 -9.68 19.76 5.27
CA VAL A 115 -9.75 18.41 4.71
C VAL A 115 -10.22 17.46 5.79
N VAL A 116 -11.31 16.75 5.55
CA VAL A 116 -11.93 15.87 6.54
C VAL A 116 -12.01 14.44 6.01
N SER A 117 -11.36 13.50 6.70
CA SER A 117 -11.45 12.08 6.35
C SER A 117 -12.76 11.46 6.86
N ILE A 118 -13.49 10.84 5.95
CA ILE A 118 -14.58 9.91 6.25
C ILE A 118 -14.05 8.48 6.08
N PRO A 119 -13.80 7.76 7.20
CA PRO A 119 -13.22 6.43 7.15
C PRO A 119 -14.21 5.42 6.58
N GLY A 120 -13.68 4.30 6.08
CA GLY A 120 -14.46 3.21 5.52
C GLY A 120 -13.58 2.03 5.15
N ALA A 121 -14.01 1.28 4.12
CA ALA A 121 -13.33 0.07 3.68
C ALA A 121 -11.87 0.33 3.25
N SER A 122 -10.98 -0.59 3.64
CA SER A 122 -9.55 -0.55 3.28
C SER A 122 -9.06 -1.96 3.01
N ALA A 123 -8.62 -2.23 1.77
CA ALA A 123 -8.12 -3.56 1.40
C ALA A 123 -6.82 -3.91 2.14
N ILE A 124 -6.00 -2.92 2.51
CA ILE A 124 -4.81 -3.08 3.37
C ILE A 124 -5.21 -3.71 4.70
N LEU A 125 -6.13 -3.06 5.42
CA LEU A 125 -6.52 -3.50 6.75
C LEU A 125 -7.31 -4.82 6.68
N ALA A 126 -8.23 -4.95 5.72
CA ALA A 126 -9.00 -6.17 5.51
C ALA A 126 -8.09 -7.39 5.28
N ALA A 127 -7.06 -7.26 4.43
CA ALA A 127 -6.09 -8.32 4.20
C ALA A 127 -5.22 -8.61 5.43
N LEU A 128 -4.74 -7.56 6.11
CA LEU A 128 -3.81 -7.70 7.22
C LEU A 128 -4.45 -8.41 8.42
N VAL A 129 -5.68 -8.04 8.81
CA VAL A 129 -6.35 -8.62 9.99
C VAL A 129 -6.72 -10.09 9.81
N VAL A 130 -6.96 -10.54 8.58
CA VAL A 130 -7.22 -11.96 8.29
C VAL A 130 -5.95 -12.76 7.99
N SER A 131 -4.79 -12.12 7.88
CA SER A 131 -3.56 -12.78 7.43
C SER A 131 -3.03 -13.82 8.42
N GLY A 132 -3.09 -13.52 9.72
CA GLY A 132 -2.36 -14.28 10.76
C GLY A 132 -0.86 -13.97 10.82
N CYS A 133 -0.38 -12.96 10.08
CA CYS A 133 0.96 -12.40 10.23
C CYS A 133 1.01 -11.39 11.40
N LEU A 134 2.20 -10.90 11.73
CA LEU A 134 2.35 -9.80 12.68
C LEU A 134 1.60 -8.57 12.15
N ILE A 135 0.62 -8.07 12.90
CA ILE A 135 -0.20 -6.91 12.46
C ILE A 135 0.54 -5.59 12.69
N GLN A 136 1.42 -5.51 13.69
CA GLN A 136 2.13 -4.28 14.02
C GLN A 136 3.57 -4.56 14.50
N PRO A 137 4.58 -3.82 14.02
CA PRO A 137 4.51 -2.87 12.91
C PRO A 137 4.24 -3.56 11.55
N PHE A 138 3.73 -2.79 10.59
CA PHE A 138 3.64 -3.18 9.18
C PHE A 138 4.02 -2.01 8.28
N THR A 139 4.46 -2.31 7.06
CA THR A 139 4.74 -1.34 6.01
C THR A 139 3.85 -1.62 4.81
N PHE A 140 3.09 -0.61 4.37
CA PHE A 140 2.39 -0.67 3.10
C PHE A 140 3.28 -0.13 1.98
N ILE A 141 3.52 -0.95 0.97
CA ILE A 141 4.40 -0.65 -0.18
C ILE A 141 3.59 -0.10 -1.36
N GLY A 142 2.30 -0.43 -1.46
CA GLY A 142 1.51 -0.18 -2.66
C GLY A 142 1.86 -1.16 -3.78
N PHE A 143 1.89 -0.68 -5.02
CA PHE A 143 2.28 -1.48 -6.18
C PHE A 143 3.79 -1.45 -6.39
N LEU A 144 4.39 -2.63 -6.56
CA LEU A 144 5.80 -2.72 -6.93
C LEU A 144 6.04 -2.16 -8.36
N PRO A 145 7.20 -1.53 -8.61
CA PRO A 145 7.54 -0.98 -9.92
C PRO A 145 7.45 -2.00 -11.06
N ARG A 146 7.04 -1.55 -12.25
CA ARG A 146 6.98 -2.39 -13.45
C ARG A 146 8.37 -2.74 -13.99
N LYS A 147 9.32 -1.80 -13.94
CA LYS A 147 10.69 -2.01 -14.42
C LYS A 147 11.45 -2.93 -13.47
N GLN A 148 11.93 -4.07 -13.98
CA GLN A 148 12.52 -5.12 -13.17
C GLN A 148 13.69 -4.66 -12.29
N SER A 149 14.56 -3.78 -12.78
CA SER A 149 15.70 -3.27 -12.00
C SER A 149 15.24 -2.48 -10.78
N HIS A 150 14.27 -1.56 -10.95
CA HIS A 150 13.74 -0.76 -9.85
C HIS A 150 12.92 -1.61 -8.88
N LYS A 151 12.16 -2.59 -9.40
CA LYS A 151 11.42 -3.54 -8.57
C LYS A 151 12.36 -4.28 -7.62
N LYS A 152 13.47 -4.81 -8.16
CA LYS A 152 14.46 -5.55 -7.38
C LYS A 152 15.07 -4.68 -6.28
N GLU A 153 15.47 -3.45 -6.61
CA GLU A 153 16.00 -2.47 -5.65
C GLU A 153 15.01 -2.18 -4.51
N VAL A 154 13.73 -1.98 -4.84
CA VAL A 154 12.67 -1.79 -3.85
C VAL A 154 12.55 -3.02 -2.95
N ILE A 155 12.49 -4.24 -3.50
CA ILE A 155 12.38 -5.47 -2.69
C ILE A 155 13.62 -5.65 -1.80
N GLU A 156 14.82 -5.39 -2.31
CA GLU A 156 16.07 -5.48 -1.56
C GLU A 156 16.08 -4.54 -0.34
N SER A 157 15.45 -3.37 -0.47
CA SER A 157 15.28 -2.41 0.64
C SER A 157 14.47 -2.96 1.83
N TYR A 158 13.73 -4.07 1.65
CA TYR A 158 12.97 -4.76 2.69
C TYR A 158 13.60 -6.10 3.15
N PHE A 159 14.80 -6.43 2.68
CA PHE A 159 15.46 -7.70 2.99
C PHE A 159 15.67 -7.99 4.50
N THR A 160 16.02 -6.97 5.29
CA THR A 160 16.28 -7.12 6.74
C THR A 160 15.12 -6.64 7.61
N ARG A 161 14.09 -6.08 6.99
CA ARG A 161 12.95 -5.45 7.67
C ARG A 161 12.09 -6.52 8.34
N THR A 162 11.84 -6.34 9.63
CA THR A 162 11.16 -7.32 10.49
C THR A 162 9.66 -7.08 10.58
N GLU A 163 9.17 -5.93 10.12
CA GLU A 163 7.74 -5.66 10.00
C GLU A 163 7.10 -6.41 8.83
N THR A 164 5.79 -6.65 8.93
CA THR A 164 4.99 -7.22 7.84
C THR A 164 4.91 -6.27 6.67
N LEU A 165 5.04 -6.78 5.45
CA LEU A 165 4.92 -6.02 4.22
C LEU A 165 3.54 -6.25 3.59
N VAL A 166 2.88 -5.18 3.18
CA VAL A 166 1.60 -5.22 2.46
C VAL A 166 1.79 -4.65 1.07
N ILE A 167 1.49 -5.44 0.04
CA ILE A 167 1.72 -5.11 -1.37
C ILE A 167 0.41 -5.30 -2.13
N TYR A 168 0.05 -4.33 -2.97
CA TYR A 168 -0.99 -4.53 -3.99
C TYR A 168 -0.38 -5.11 -5.24
N GLU A 169 -1.10 -6.03 -5.90
CA GLU A 169 -0.62 -6.58 -7.16
C GLU A 169 -1.77 -6.92 -8.12
N SER A 170 -1.52 -6.66 -9.40
CA SER A 170 -2.41 -7.09 -10.48
C SER A 170 -2.33 -8.61 -10.65
N PRO A 171 -3.46 -9.30 -10.89
CA PRO A 171 -3.49 -10.76 -10.94
C PRO A 171 -2.57 -11.33 -12.05
N LEU A 172 -2.38 -10.59 -13.15
CA LEU A 172 -1.46 -10.94 -14.24
C LEU A 172 0.01 -10.89 -13.83
N ARG A 173 0.35 -10.16 -12.77
CA ARG A 173 1.72 -9.93 -12.29
C ARG A 173 2.08 -10.76 -11.07
N VAL A 174 1.10 -11.26 -10.31
CA VAL A 174 1.30 -11.96 -9.03
C VAL A 174 2.38 -13.03 -9.13
N LYS A 175 2.29 -13.95 -10.10
CA LYS A 175 3.26 -15.04 -10.24
C LYS A 175 4.70 -14.54 -10.37
N LYS A 176 4.94 -13.55 -11.24
CA LYS A 176 6.26 -12.96 -11.43
C LYS A 176 6.75 -12.25 -10.17
N THR A 177 5.85 -11.52 -9.50
CA THR A 177 6.17 -10.84 -8.24
C THR A 177 6.52 -11.82 -7.12
N LEU A 178 5.87 -12.98 -7.04
CA LEU A 178 6.22 -14.03 -6.07
C LEU A 178 7.62 -14.61 -6.32
N GLU A 179 7.99 -14.86 -7.57
CA GLU A 179 9.34 -15.27 -7.95
C GLU A 179 10.38 -14.23 -7.51
N ASP A 180 10.14 -12.95 -7.81
CA ASP A 180 11.04 -11.85 -7.46
C ASP A 180 11.19 -11.70 -5.94
N LEU A 181 10.09 -11.77 -5.20
CA LEU A 181 10.08 -11.72 -3.74
C LEU A 181 10.85 -12.90 -3.14
N TYR A 182 10.62 -14.13 -3.61
CA TYR A 182 11.34 -15.31 -3.12
C TYR A 182 12.85 -15.22 -3.38
N GLN A 183 13.25 -14.81 -4.59
CA GLN A 183 14.67 -14.69 -4.96
C GLN A 183 15.42 -13.72 -4.05
N VAL A 184 14.79 -12.59 -3.70
CA VAL A 184 15.43 -11.56 -2.87
C VAL A 184 15.27 -11.89 -1.38
N LEU A 185 14.03 -12.01 -0.91
CA LEU A 185 13.67 -12.11 0.51
C LEU A 185 13.83 -13.50 1.11
N GLY A 186 13.99 -14.54 0.27
CA GLY A 186 14.01 -15.94 0.72
C GLY A 186 12.61 -16.47 1.04
N ASP A 187 12.55 -17.57 1.78
CA ASP A 187 11.27 -18.24 2.08
C ASP A 187 10.61 -17.64 3.33
N ARG A 188 9.77 -16.61 3.12
CA ARG A 188 8.96 -15.99 4.17
C ARG A 188 7.53 -16.48 4.14
N LYS A 189 6.81 -16.38 5.26
CA LYS A 189 5.36 -16.59 5.27
C LYS A 189 4.69 -15.57 4.35
N LEU A 190 3.66 -16.02 3.66
CA LEU A 190 2.94 -15.26 2.66
C LEU A 190 1.44 -15.51 2.83
N VAL A 191 0.64 -14.46 2.69
CA VAL A 191 -0.79 -14.55 2.47
C VAL A 191 -1.14 -13.87 1.16
N LEU A 192 -1.89 -14.57 0.32
CA LEU A 192 -2.53 -14.03 -0.87
C LEU A 192 -4.00 -13.80 -0.54
N ALA A 193 -4.41 -12.54 -0.44
CA ALA A 193 -5.81 -12.15 -0.27
C ALA A 193 -6.35 -11.68 -1.62
N ARG A 194 -7.27 -12.45 -2.20
CA ARG A 194 -7.85 -12.18 -3.52
C ARG A 194 -9.31 -11.81 -3.39
N GLU A 195 -9.75 -10.82 -4.17
CA GLU A 195 -11.17 -10.45 -4.30
C GLU A 195 -11.84 -10.19 -2.94
N LEU A 196 -11.13 -9.48 -2.05
CA LEU A 196 -11.60 -9.15 -0.70
C LEU A 196 -13.00 -8.54 -0.74
N THR A 197 -13.87 -9.00 0.16
CA THR A 197 -15.29 -8.64 0.32
C THR A 197 -16.22 -9.10 -0.80
N LYS A 198 -15.69 -9.60 -1.93
CA LYS A 198 -16.49 -10.03 -3.09
C LYS A 198 -16.88 -11.52 -2.96
N MET A 199 -17.77 -11.97 -3.85
CA MET A 199 -18.29 -13.35 -3.86
C MET A 199 -17.19 -14.43 -3.98
N PHE A 200 -16.08 -14.13 -4.66
CA PHE A 200 -14.97 -15.05 -4.90
C PHE A 200 -13.75 -14.78 -3.99
N GLU A 201 -13.98 -14.18 -2.81
CA GLU A 201 -12.92 -13.93 -1.83
C GLU A 201 -12.15 -15.23 -1.55
N THR A 202 -10.82 -15.15 -1.60
CA THR A 202 -9.93 -16.29 -1.31
C THR A 202 -8.72 -15.82 -0.52
N ILE A 203 -8.50 -16.40 0.66
CA ILE A 203 -7.35 -16.12 1.51
C ILE A 203 -6.44 -17.35 1.54
N THR A 204 -5.33 -17.30 0.80
CA THR A 204 -4.36 -18.40 0.75
C THR A 204 -3.18 -18.11 1.67
N ARG A 205 -3.00 -18.92 2.72
CA ARG A 205 -1.84 -18.84 3.63
C ARG A 205 -0.81 -19.87 3.22
N THR A 206 0.42 -19.43 3.00
CA THR A 206 1.51 -20.26 2.44
C THR A 206 2.87 -19.64 2.78
N THR A 207 3.92 -20.04 2.06
CA THR A 207 5.22 -19.38 2.06
C THR A 207 5.59 -18.92 0.65
N LEU A 208 6.57 -18.03 0.53
CA LEU A 208 7.07 -17.55 -0.76
C LEU A 208 7.60 -18.70 -1.63
N LYS A 209 8.20 -19.74 -1.05
CA LYS A 209 8.66 -20.92 -1.80
C LYS A 209 7.49 -21.78 -2.29
N ALA A 210 6.55 -22.09 -1.40
CA ALA A 210 5.41 -22.93 -1.74
C ALA A 210 4.42 -22.25 -2.70
N SER A 211 4.40 -20.91 -2.74
CA SER A 211 3.54 -20.16 -3.65
C SER A 211 3.97 -20.24 -5.12
N LEU A 212 5.23 -20.60 -5.41
CA LEU A 212 5.75 -20.72 -6.79
C LEU A 212 5.10 -21.86 -7.57
N SER A 213 4.54 -22.86 -6.89
CA SER A 213 3.82 -23.98 -7.49
C SER A 213 2.30 -23.80 -7.49
N LEU A 214 1.77 -22.71 -6.94
CA LEU A 214 0.33 -22.47 -6.94
C LEU A 214 -0.16 -22.07 -8.33
N ASP A 215 -1.36 -22.55 -8.66
CA ASP A 215 -2.11 -22.00 -9.78
C ASP A 215 -2.78 -20.69 -9.35
N ILE A 216 -2.36 -19.59 -9.97
CA ILE A 216 -2.80 -18.24 -9.60
C ILE A 216 -3.88 -17.81 -10.60
N ASP A 217 -5.08 -17.51 -10.08
CA ASP A 217 -6.15 -16.95 -10.91
C ASP A 217 -5.72 -15.57 -11.44
N THR A 218 -5.76 -15.41 -12.75
CA THR A 218 -5.36 -14.20 -13.46
C THR A 218 -6.43 -13.12 -13.49
N ARG A 219 -7.50 -13.28 -12.68
CA ARG A 219 -8.60 -12.33 -12.52
C ARG A 219 -8.74 -11.83 -11.09
N GLY A 220 -9.35 -10.66 -10.98
CA GLY A 220 -9.63 -9.97 -9.73
C GLY A 220 -8.45 -9.15 -9.24
N GLU A 221 -8.42 -8.87 -7.95
CA GLU A 221 -7.39 -8.03 -7.32
C GLU A 221 -6.72 -8.77 -6.17
N TYR A 222 -5.42 -8.54 -5.98
CA TYR A 222 -4.63 -9.19 -4.93
C TYR A 222 -4.01 -8.19 -3.96
N VAL A 223 -4.09 -8.53 -2.69
CA VAL A 223 -3.24 -7.99 -1.62
C VAL A 223 -2.32 -9.11 -1.14
N LEU A 224 -1.01 -8.88 -1.20
CA LEU A 224 0.01 -9.79 -0.71
C LEU A 224 0.46 -9.33 0.67
N ILE A 225 0.39 -10.21 1.66
CA ILE A 225 0.92 -9.98 3.01
C ILE A 225 2.16 -10.86 3.17
N VAL A 226 3.33 -10.25 3.25
CA VAL A 226 4.61 -10.96 3.41
C VAL A 226 5.13 -10.71 4.81
N ASP A 227 5.40 -11.76 5.54
CA ASP A 227 5.96 -11.65 6.89
C ASP A 227 7.35 -11.01 6.86
N GLY A 228 7.71 -10.37 7.96
CA GLY A 228 9.02 -9.73 8.10
C GLY A 228 10.17 -10.74 8.11
N SER A 229 11.39 -10.24 8.02
CA SER A 229 12.58 -11.04 8.28
C SER A 229 12.54 -11.56 9.72
N LYS A 230 12.71 -12.87 9.87
CA LYS A 230 13.03 -13.47 11.18
C LYS A 230 14.52 -13.42 11.49
N GLU A 231 15.33 -13.12 10.47
CA GLU A 231 16.75 -12.89 10.62
C GLU A 231 16.93 -11.43 11.04
N SER A 232 17.02 -11.20 12.35
CA SER A 232 17.74 -10.05 12.87
C SER A 232 19.23 -10.42 12.88
N TYR A 233 20.08 -9.48 12.52
CA TYR A 233 21.48 -9.54 12.91
C TYR A 233 21.78 -8.29 13.72
N ASP A 234 22.73 -8.42 14.62
CA ASP A 234 23.15 -7.30 15.45
C ASP A 234 23.97 -6.33 14.58
N ASP A 235 23.35 -5.20 14.20
CA ASP A 235 23.97 -4.13 13.41
C ASP A 235 25.17 -3.50 14.14
N SER A 236 25.28 -3.67 15.47
CA SER A 236 26.43 -3.19 16.25
C SER A 236 27.69 -4.03 16.04
N LEU A 237 27.56 -5.27 15.56
CA LEU A 237 28.71 -6.11 15.28
C LEU A 237 29.54 -5.51 14.14
N SER A 238 30.86 -5.67 14.21
CA SER A 238 31.71 -5.46 13.05
C SER A 238 31.37 -6.47 11.94
N ILE A 239 31.73 -6.17 10.68
CA ILE A 239 31.55 -7.12 9.57
C ILE A 239 32.28 -8.44 9.87
N LYS A 240 33.47 -8.36 10.47
CA LYS A 240 34.29 -9.52 10.87
C LYS A 240 33.57 -10.37 11.91
N ASP A 241 33.06 -9.76 12.98
CA ASP A 241 32.39 -10.49 14.06
C ASP A 241 31.10 -11.14 13.60
N HIS A 242 30.38 -10.50 12.68
CA HIS A 242 29.20 -11.09 12.05
C HIS A 242 29.58 -12.30 11.17
N VAL A 243 30.70 -12.27 10.42
CA VAL A 243 31.19 -13.46 9.70
C VAL A 243 31.56 -14.58 10.67
N LEU A 244 32.26 -14.26 11.77
CA LEU A 244 32.62 -15.24 12.79
C LEU A 244 31.40 -15.84 13.50
N GLN A 245 30.35 -15.06 13.71
CA GLN A 245 29.08 -15.56 14.26
C GLN A 245 28.43 -16.56 13.30
N VAL A 246 28.31 -16.23 12.01
CA VAL A 246 27.72 -17.12 11.00
C VAL A 246 28.56 -18.40 10.83
N LEU A 247 29.89 -18.32 10.95
CA LEU A 247 30.75 -19.51 10.98
C LEU A 247 30.46 -20.42 12.17
N LYS A 248 30.21 -19.85 13.36
CA LYS A 248 29.82 -20.62 14.57
C LYS A 248 28.47 -21.32 14.43
N GLU A 249 27.60 -20.82 13.55
CA GLU A 249 26.32 -21.45 13.19
C GLU A 249 26.51 -22.64 12.23
N GLY A 250 27.74 -22.97 11.81
CA GLY A 250 28.07 -24.17 11.03
C GLY A 250 28.18 -23.96 9.52
N TYR A 251 28.13 -22.71 9.05
CA TYR A 251 28.30 -22.40 7.62
C TYR A 251 29.78 -22.44 7.21
N GLU A 252 30.06 -22.90 5.99
CA GLU A 252 31.39 -22.75 5.40
C GLU A 252 31.73 -21.28 5.14
N GLU A 253 33.01 -20.92 5.24
CA GLU A 253 33.49 -19.53 5.16
C GLU A 253 33.02 -18.76 3.92
N LYS A 254 33.01 -19.43 2.76
CA LYS A 254 32.57 -18.85 1.49
C LYS A 254 31.08 -18.48 1.51
N GLU A 255 30.26 -19.31 2.15
CA GLU A 255 28.82 -19.11 2.31
C GLU A 255 28.53 -18.14 3.46
N ALA A 256 29.29 -18.17 4.54
CA ALA A 256 29.20 -17.22 5.63
C ALA A 256 29.44 -15.77 5.15
N MET A 257 30.51 -15.54 4.38
CA MET A 257 30.78 -14.22 3.79
C MET A 257 29.67 -13.78 2.82
N LYS A 258 29.07 -14.71 2.08
CA LYS A 258 27.97 -14.43 1.14
C LYS A 258 26.67 -14.09 1.90
N LEU A 259 26.39 -14.81 2.99
CA LEU A 259 25.24 -14.55 3.85
C LEU A 259 25.38 -13.21 4.57
N VAL A 260 26.55 -12.89 5.12
CA VAL A 260 26.82 -11.59 5.76
C VAL A 260 26.73 -10.46 4.74
N ALA A 261 27.26 -10.64 3.53
CA ALA A 261 27.13 -9.66 2.44
C ALA A 261 25.65 -9.39 2.12
N LYS A 262 24.84 -10.45 2.03
CA LYS A 262 23.39 -10.35 1.78
C LYS A 262 22.66 -9.66 2.94
N LYS A 263 22.90 -10.08 4.19
CA LYS A 263 22.32 -9.51 5.41
C LYS A 263 22.66 -8.02 5.55
N ARG A 264 23.93 -7.65 5.36
CA ARG A 264 24.42 -6.27 5.50
C ARG A 264 24.29 -5.39 4.25
N ARG A 265 23.78 -5.92 3.13
CA ARG A 265 23.63 -5.20 1.84
C ARG A 265 24.94 -4.60 1.31
N ILE A 266 26.05 -5.31 1.50
CA ILE A 266 27.38 -4.92 0.98
C ILE A 266 27.89 -5.99 0.02
N THR A 267 28.91 -5.67 -0.77
CA THR A 267 29.43 -6.67 -1.70
C THR A 267 30.18 -7.76 -0.94
N LYS A 268 30.21 -8.98 -1.49
CA LYS A 268 31.06 -10.05 -0.95
C LYS A 268 32.53 -9.64 -0.91
N SER A 269 32.97 -8.79 -1.85
CA SER A 269 34.32 -8.21 -1.85
C SER A 269 34.55 -7.33 -0.63
N ASP A 270 33.57 -6.51 -0.23
CA ASP A 270 33.69 -5.65 0.96
C ASP A 270 33.73 -6.49 2.25
N VAL A 271 32.92 -7.55 2.32
CA VAL A 271 32.99 -8.52 3.42
C VAL A 271 34.35 -9.21 3.47
N TYR A 272 34.86 -9.64 2.30
CA TYR A 272 36.17 -10.28 2.21
C TYR A 272 37.28 -9.35 2.68
N LYS A 273 37.30 -8.09 2.24
CA LYS A 273 38.28 -7.08 2.69
C LYS A 273 38.20 -6.87 4.21
N ALA A 274 36.99 -6.68 4.75
CA ALA A 274 36.79 -6.47 6.17
C ALA A 274 37.14 -7.69 7.03
N TYR A 275 36.96 -8.92 6.52
CA TYR A 275 37.21 -10.16 7.24
C TYR A 275 38.67 -10.66 7.11
N LYS A 276 39.29 -10.54 5.94
CA LYS A 276 40.60 -11.14 5.62
C LYS A 276 41.76 -10.14 5.57
N ILE A 277 41.50 -8.85 5.33
CA ILE A 277 42.56 -7.86 5.08
C ILE A 277 42.68 -6.86 6.24
N ASN A 278 41.55 -6.40 6.77
CA ASN A 278 41.52 -5.41 7.86
C ASN A 278 41.20 -6.02 9.24
N GLY A 279 41.27 -7.36 9.34
CA GLY A 279 40.85 -8.14 10.51
C GLY A 279 42.03 -8.65 11.32
#